data_AF-A0A453BSH6-F1
#
_entry.id   AF-A0A453BSH6-F1
#
_cell.length_a   1.000
_cell.length_b   1.000
_cell.length_c   1.000
_cell.angle_alpha   90.00
_cell.angle_beta   90.00
_cell.angle_gamma   90.00
#
_symmetry.space_group_name_H-M   'P 1'
#
loop_
_entity.id
_entity.type
_entity.pdbx_description
1 polymer ?
#
loop_
_entity_poly.entity_id
_entity_poly.type
_entity_poly.pdbx_seq_one_letter_code
_entity_poly.pdbx_strand_id
1 'polypeptide(L)'
;KIATKESHNNYCKNCDTYPEGVTPRYRIRLQISDHSATTSCTLFDEGAERMLNTSVSFLLGSLDGKSEEVPKIIQELCGQRLIFRFKLNNKNLSLACRTMQ
;
A
#
# COMPACT_ATOMS: atom_id res chain seq x y z
N LYS A 1 0.64 10.61 9.71
CA LYS A 1 1.73 11.46 9.18
C LYS A 1 2.74 10.54 8.49
N ILE A 2 3.37 10.96 7.40
CA ILE A 2 4.31 10.12 6.63
C ILE A 2 5.69 10.79 6.72
N ALA A 3 6.72 9.99 6.98
CA ALA A 3 8.11 10.40 6.88
C ALA A 3 8.71 9.82 5.59
N THR A 4 9.55 10.59 4.92
CA THR A 4 10.29 10.17 3.72
C THR A 4 11.77 10.05 4.09
N LYS A 5 12.45 9.05 3.54
CA LYS A 5 13.90 8.91 3.71
C LYS A 5 14.61 9.95 2.85
N GLU A 6 15.36 10.84 3.50
CA GLU A 6 16.23 11.83 2.90
C GLU A 6 17.67 11.49 3.26
N SER A 7 18.41 10.91 2.30
CA SER A 7 19.76 10.39 2.47
C SER A 7 19.86 9.40 3.65
N HIS A 8 20.29 9.86 4.83
CA HIS A 8 20.49 9.06 6.02
C HIS A 8 19.41 9.24 7.10
N ASN A 9 18.56 10.27 7.00
CA ASN A 9 17.55 10.58 8.01
C ASN A 9 16.14 10.48 7.43
N ASN A 10 15.15 10.27 8.29
CA ASN A 10 13.74 10.36 7.89
C ASN A 10 13.22 11.76 8.23
N TYR A 11 12.53 12.41 7.30
CA TYR A 11 11.92 13.73 7.51
C TYR A 11 10.40 13.66 7.35
N CYS A 12 9.66 14.21 8.31
CA CYS A 12 8.20 14.33 8.25
C CYS A 12 7.81 15.76 7.88
N LYS A 13 7.49 16.01 6.61
CA LYS A 13 7.04 17.34 6.12
C LYS A 13 5.82 17.90 6.86
N ASN A 14 4.88 17.03 7.27
CA ASN A 14 3.69 17.47 8.02
C ASN A 14 3.97 17.77 9.50
N CYS A 15 5.10 17.27 10.02
CA CYS A 15 5.54 17.52 11.38
C CYS A 15 6.58 18.63 11.44
N ASP A 16 7.20 18.92 10.30
CA ASP A 16 8.38 19.76 10.14
C ASP A 16 9.53 19.37 11.06
N THR A 17 9.85 18.07 11.10
CA THR A 17 10.92 17.54 11.97
C THR A 17 11.49 16.22 11.45
N TYR A 18 12.67 15.86 11.96
CA TYR A 18 13.31 14.56 11.81
C TYR A 18 12.95 13.68 13.02
N PRO A 19 11.96 12.78 12.91
CA PRO A 19 11.60 11.93 14.03
C PRO A 19 12.74 10.96 14.41
N GLU A 20 12.91 10.73 15.72
CA GLU A 20 13.88 9.77 16.26
C GLU A 20 13.62 8.32 15.78
N GLY A 21 12.36 8.01 15.47
CA GLY A 21 11.95 6.70 14.99
C GLY A 21 10.83 6.79 13.96
N VAL A 22 10.80 5.81 13.06
CA VAL A 22 9.72 5.63 12.09
C VAL A 22 9.16 4.23 12.21
N THR A 23 7.83 4.11 12.12
CA THR A 23 7.16 2.82 12.01
C THR A 23 6.80 2.59 10.55
N PRO A 24 7.32 1.55 9.88
CA PRO A 24 6.91 1.22 8.52
C PRO A 24 5.42 0.87 8.51
N ARG A 25 4.73 1.17 7.41
CA ARG A 25 3.30 0.85 7.20
C ARG A 25 3.05 0.36 5.80
N TYR A 26 2.10 -0.56 5.62
CA TYR A 26 1.70 -0.99 4.29
C TYR A 26 0.98 0.12 3.51
N ARG A 27 1.33 0.19 2.23
CA ARG A 27 0.59 0.91 1.19
C ARG A 27 0.66 0.09 -0.09
N ILE A 28 -0.21 -0.91 -0.21
CA ILE A 28 -0.21 -1.84 -1.33
C ILE A 28 -1.20 -1.32 -2.37
N ARG A 29 -0.73 -1.07 -3.59
CA ARG A 29 -1.61 -0.74 -4.73
C ARG A 29 -1.97 -2.03 -5.45
N LEU A 30 -3.26 -2.31 -5.56
CA LEU A 30 -3.78 -3.48 -6.25
C LEU A 30 -4.54 -3.01 -7.49
N GLN A 31 -4.37 -3.74 -8.59
CA GLN A 31 -5.30 -3.71 -9.70
C GLN A 31 -6.31 -4.83 -9.48
N ILE A 32 -7.59 -4.47 -9.46
CA ILE A 32 -8.70 -5.40 -9.27
C ILE A 32 -9.60 -5.35 -10.49
N SER A 33 -10.14 -6.50 -10.87
CA SER A 33 -11.05 -6.62 -12.00
C SER A 33 -12.21 -7.54 -11.68
N ASP A 34 -13.36 -7.22 -12.27
CA ASP A 34 -14.49 -8.12 -12.37
C ASP A 34 -14.91 -8.24 -13.85
N HIS A 35 -16.11 -8.77 -14.09
CA HIS A 35 -16.64 -8.95 -15.44
C HIS A 35 -16.98 -7.63 -16.15
N SER A 36 -17.08 -6.52 -15.42
CA SER A 36 -17.50 -5.22 -15.93
C SER A 36 -16.33 -4.27 -16.19
N ALA A 37 -15.37 -4.21 -15.26
CA ALA A 37 -14.30 -3.23 -15.32
C ALA A 37 -13.06 -3.67 -14.54
N THR A 38 -11.96 -2.98 -14.82
CA THR A 38 -10.74 -3.01 -14.03
C THR A 38 -10.54 -1.65 -13.37
N THR A 39 -10.17 -1.65 -12.09
CA THR A 39 -9.85 -0.45 -11.35
C THR A 39 -8.66 -0.67 -10.42
N SER A 40 -8.12 0.41 -9.88
CA SER A 40 -7.03 0.35 -8.90
C SER A 40 -7.54 0.73 -7.53
N CYS A 41 -7.13 -0.02 -6.50
CA CYS A 41 -7.37 0.36 -5.11
C CYS A 41 -6.05 0.38 -4.33
N THR A 42 -6.05 1.03 -3.17
CA THR A 42 -4.92 1.01 -2.24
C THR A 42 -5.37 0.38 -0.94
N LEU A 43 -4.68 -0.68 -0.53
CA LEU A 43 -4.83 -1.31 0.78
C LEU A 43 -3.81 -0.68 1.73
N PHE A 44 -4.33 -0.06 2.79
CA PHE A 44 -3.54 0.55 3.84
C PHE A 44 -3.33 -0.42 5.00
N ASP A 45 -2.29 -0.16 5.77
CA ASP A 45 -1.83 -0.86 6.98
C ASP A 45 -2.79 -1.87 7.61
N GLU A 46 -3.81 -1.44 8.36
CA GLU A 46 -4.74 -2.34 9.06
C GLU A 46 -5.39 -3.38 8.12
N GLY A 47 -5.82 -2.94 6.94
CA GLY A 47 -6.41 -3.84 5.95
C GLY A 47 -5.40 -4.81 5.36
N ALA A 48 -4.15 -4.38 5.18
CA ALA A 48 -3.07 -5.20 4.67
C ALA A 48 -2.61 -6.24 5.69
N GLU A 49 -2.41 -5.84 6.95
CA GLU A 49 -2.01 -6.75 8.02
C GLU A 49 -3.06 -7.84 8.24
N ARG A 50 -4.35 -7.48 8.21
CA ARG A 50 -5.43 -8.48 8.30
C ARG A 50 -5.45 -9.44 7.12
N MET A 51 -5.15 -8.95 5.92
CA MET A 51 -5.21 -9.76 4.70
C MET A 51 -3.97 -10.65 4.53
N LEU A 52 -2.80 -10.17 4.92
CA LEU A 52 -1.52 -10.89 4.83
C LEU A 52 -1.20 -11.69 6.10
N ASN A 53 -1.96 -11.47 7.18
CA ASN A 53 -1.69 -12.03 8.50
C ASN A 53 -0.23 -11.80 8.98
N THR A 54 0.33 -10.64 8.64
CA THR A 54 1.70 -10.29 8.99
C THR A 54 1.86 -8.77 9.04
N SER A 55 2.72 -8.27 9.92
CA SER A 55 3.07 -6.85 9.97
C SER A 55 4.17 -6.53 8.96
N VAL A 56 4.21 -5.29 8.48
CA VAL A 56 5.24 -4.87 7.53
C VAL A 56 6.64 -4.91 8.13
N SER A 57 6.78 -4.66 9.44
CA SER A 57 8.07 -4.76 10.13
C SER A 57 8.61 -6.20 10.10
N PHE A 58 7.74 -7.19 10.33
CA PHE A 58 8.12 -8.60 10.26
C PHE A 58 8.48 -9.00 8.82
N LEU A 59 7.65 -8.59 7.85
CA LEU A 59 7.92 -8.86 6.44
C LEU A 59 9.26 -8.28 6.00
N LEU A 60 9.54 -7.01 6.30
CA LEU A 60 10.81 -6.37 5.96
C LEU A 60 12.01 -7.05 6.63
N GLY A 61 11.88 -7.47 7.89
CA GLY A 61 12.92 -8.25 8.58
C GLY A 61 13.19 -9.60 7.92
N SER A 62 12.16 -10.26 7.38
CA SER A 62 12.31 -11.55 6.68
C SER A 62 12.95 -11.45 5.29
N LEU A 63 12.95 -10.26 4.68
CA LEU A 63 13.49 -10.05 3.33
C LEU A 63 15.00 -9.84 3.31
N ASP A 64 15.63 -9.61 4.46
CA ASP A 64 17.09 -9.52 4.63
C ASP A 64 17.78 -8.61 3.57
N GLY A 65 17.17 -7.46 3.28
CA GLY A 65 17.70 -6.48 2.32
C GLY A 65 17.50 -6.83 0.83
N LYS A 66 16.82 -7.93 0.49
CA LYS A 66 16.45 -8.27 -0.90
C LYS A 66 15.36 -7.31 -1.38
N SER A 67 15.74 -6.36 -2.22
CA SER A 67 14.93 -5.16 -2.51
C SER A 67 14.22 -5.16 -3.87
N GLU A 68 14.53 -6.08 -4.79
CA GLU A 68 14.13 -5.89 -6.20
C GLU A 68 12.82 -6.60 -6.59
N GLU A 69 12.31 -7.51 -5.77
CA GLU A 69 11.07 -8.22 -6.07
C GLU A 69 9.96 -7.93 -5.05
N VAL A 70 8.72 -7.84 -5.54
CA VAL A 70 7.54 -7.81 -4.68
C VAL A 70 7.53 -9.08 -3.83
N PRO A 71 7.44 -9.00 -2.50
CA PRO A 71 7.45 -10.18 -1.64
C PRO A 71 6.39 -11.20 -2.05
N LYS A 72 6.72 -12.51 -2.03
CA LYS A 72 5.83 -13.59 -2.46
C LYS A 72 4.44 -13.52 -1.82
N ILE A 73 4.36 -13.20 -0.53
CA ILE A 73 3.10 -13.05 0.20
C ILE A 73 2.18 -11.96 -0.40
N ILE A 74 2.76 -10.91 -1.01
CA ILE A 74 2.00 -9.87 -1.70
C ILE A 74 1.62 -10.36 -3.12
N GLN A 75 2.51 -11.09 -3.79
CA GLN A 75 2.21 -11.69 -5.11
C GLN A 75 1.06 -12.71 -5.03
N GLU A 76 0.95 -13.46 -3.94
CA GLU A 76 -0.11 -14.46 -3.69
C GLU A 76 -1.51 -13.85 -3.59
N LEU A 77 -1.62 -12.52 -3.46
CA LEU A 77 -2.89 -11.80 -3.57
C LEU A 77 -3.42 -11.78 -5.02
N CYS A 78 -2.53 -11.88 -6.02
CA CYS A 78 -2.92 -11.93 -7.42
C CYS A 78 -3.69 -13.24 -7.70
N GLY A 79 -4.81 -13.12 -8.42
CA GLY A 79 -5.69 -14.26 -8.72
C GLY A 79 -6.70 -14.60 -7.62
N GLN A 80 -6.62 -13.97 -6.44
CA GLN A 80 -7.61 -14.14 -5.39
C GLN A 80 -8.90 -13.40 -5.71
N ARG A 81 -10.05 -14.03 -5.42
CA ARG A 81 -11.37 -13.36 -5.44
C ARG A 81 -11.70 -12.88 -4.04
N LEU A 82 -11.85 -11.57 -3.89
CA LEU A 82 -12.05 -10.92 -2.60
C LEU A 82 -13.27 -10.00 -2.64
N ILE A 83 -13.85 -9.72 -1.48
CA ILE A 83 -14.92 -8.74 -1.32
C ILE A 83 -14.32 -7.45 -0.77
N PHE A 84 -14.37 -6.39 -1.57
CA PHE A 84 -13.89 -5.06 -1.17
C PHE A 84 -15.06 -4.15 -0.82
N ARG A 85 -15.00 -3.50 0.34
CA ARG A 85 -15.91 -2.43 0.72
C ARG A 85 -15.21 -1.09 0.61
N PHE A 86 -15.57 -0.30 -0.41
CA PHE A 86 -14.97 1.01 -0.64
C PHE A 86 -15.74 2.13 0.06
N LYS A 87 -15.00 3.08 0.64
CA LYS A 87 -15.52 4.40 1.02
C LYS A 87 -15.07 5.41 -0.02
N LEU A 88 -15.98 5.83 -0.89
CA LEU A 88 -15.70 6.82 -1.93
C LEU A 88 -15.89 8.24 -1.37
N ASN A 89 -15.09 9.18 -1.89
CA ASN A 89 -15.23 10.61 -1.63
C ASN A 89 -14.82 11.39 -2.89
N ASN A 90 -15.10 12.69 -2.94
CA ASN A 90 -14.85 13.51 -4.13
C ASN A 90 -13.37 13.53 -4.59
N LYS A 91 -12.42 13.23 -3.69
CA LYS A 91 -10.99 13.15 -4.02
C LYS A 91 -10.59 11.80 -4.63
N ASN A 92 -11.36 10.76 -4.36
CA ASN A 92 -11.09 9.38 -4.81
C ASN A 92 -11.96 8.99 -6.01
N LEU A 93 -13.01 9.77 -6.33
CA LEU A 93 -13.86 9.62 -7.50
C LEU A 93 -13.20 10.12 -8.79
N SER A 94 -12.23 11.04 -8.69
CA SER A 94 -11.69 11.78 -9.84
C SER A 94 -10.65 11.04 -10.69
N LEU A 95 -10.33 9.77 -10.37
CA LEU A 95 -9.32 8.99 -11.12
C LEU A 95 -9.87 7.77 -11.87
N ALA A 96 -11.16 7.46 -11.74
CA ALA A 96 -11.77 6.27 -12.35
C ALA A 96 -12.50 6.53 -13.68
N CYS A 97 -12.43 7.75 -14.24
CA CYS A 97 -13.22 8.11 -15.42
C CYS A 97 -12.49 9.08 -16.36
N ARG A 98 -11.30 8.69 -16.88
CA ARG A 98 -10.73 9.30 -18.10
C ARG A 98 -9.81 8.33 -18.86
N THR A 99 -10.36 7.22 -19.35
CA THR A 99 -9.92 6.61 -20.62
C THR A 99 -10.94 5.58 -21.09
N MET A 100 -11.99 6.07 -21.74
CA MET A 100 -12.52 5.50 -22.98
C MET A 100 -13.02 6.69 -23.81
N GLN A 101 -12.15 7.21 -24.67
CA GLN A 101 -12.54 7.82 -25.93
C GLN A 101 -12.10 6.85 -27.02
#